data_AF-A0A524E1I1-F1
#
_entry.id   AF-A0A524E1I1-F1
#
_cell.length_a   1.000
_cell.length_b   1.000
_cell.length_c   1.000
_cell.angle_alpha   90.00
_cell.angle_beta   90.00
_cell.angle_gamma   90.00
#
_symmetry.space_group_name_H-M   'P 1'
#
loop_
_entity.id
_entity.type
_entity.pdbx_description
1 polymer ?
#
loop_
_entity_poly.entity_id
_entity_poly.type
_entity_poly.pdbx_seq_one_letter_code
_entity_poly.pdbx_strand_id
1 'polypeptide(L)'
;MGGLIIKIISYESIDHVLLAKYILLIGVLIIIFSYVKLSYITYMDRTMVNIGNGDQITFKYFVFKFNAEIFGPYDLWVAWTFFTAVVSLYLLIGLITSGGGLAWLLELTKETKD
;
A
#
# COMPACT_ATOMS: atom_id res chain seq x y z
N MET A 1 -3.29 11.94 -47.58
CA MET A 1 -2.76 12.52 -46.31
C MET A 1 -3.68 12.31 -45.11
N GLY A 2 -5.00 12.15 -45.26
CA GLY A 2 -5.93 11.93 -44.12
C GLY A 2 -5.68 10.65 -43.29
N GLY A 3 -5.25 9.54 -43.91
CA GLY A 3 -4.97 8.29 -43.17
C GLY A 3 -3.73 8.32 -42.26
N LEU A 4 -2.79 9.24 -42.50
CA LEU A 4 -1.62 9.43 -41.61
C LEU A 4 -2.00 10.23 -40.36
N ILE A 5 -2.91 11.20 -40.49
CA ILE A 5 -3.40 12.02 -39.38
C ILE A 5 -4.21 11.15 -38.39
N ILE A 6 -5.06 10.26 -38.90
CA ILE A 6 -5.81 9.31 -38.06
C ILE A 6 -4.87 8.36 -37.32
N LYS A 7 -3.77 7.92 -37.95
CA LYS A 7 -2.76 7.07 -37.31
C LYS A 7 -1.97 7.78 -36.22
N ILE A 8 -1.66 9.07 -36.40
CA ILE A 8 -0.93 9.88 -35.41
C ILE A 8 -1.82 10.14 -34.19
N ILE A 9 -3.09 10.53 -34.41
CA ILE A 9 -4.06 10.76 -33.35
C ILE A 9 -4.38 9.46 -32.59
N SER A 10 -4.47 8.32 -33.28
CA SER A 10 -4.69 7.04 -32.60
C SER A 10 -3.48 6.57 -31.80
N TYR A 11 -2.25 6.89 -32.22
CA TYR A 11 -1.06 6.51 -31.46
C TYR A 11 -0.94 7.29 -30.15
N GLU A 12 -1.27 8.58 -30.17
CA GLU A 12 -1.29 9.43 -28.97
C GLU A 12 -2.30 8.90 -27.92
N SER A 13 -3.53 8.56 -28.35
CA SER A 13 -4.52 8.01 -27.41
C SER A 13 -4.18 6.60 -26.90
N ILE A 14 -3.58 5.76 -27.76
CA ILE A 14 -3.10 4.43 -27.36
C ILE A 14 -2.03 4.55 -26.27
N ASP A 15 -1.11 5.52 -26.36
CA ASP A 15 -0.07 5.73 -25.36
C ASP A 15 -0.65 6.16 -24.00
N HIS A 16 -1.66 7.04 -24.00
CA HIS A 16 -2.33 7.47 -22.76
C HIS A 16 -3.10 6.36 -22.05
N VAL A 17 -3.78 5.49 -22.81
CA VAL A 17 -4.48 4.31 -22.23
C VAL A 17 -3.48 3.34 -21.62
N LEU A 18 -2.35 3.12 -22.28
CA LEU A 18 -1.29 2.22 -21.80
C LEU A 18 -0.64 2.78 -20.52
N LEU A 19 -0.40 4.09 -20.47
CA LEU A 19 0.07 4.80 -19.28
C LEU A 19 -0.90 4.67 -18.09
N ALA A 20 -2.20 4.91 -18.31
CA ALA A 20 -3.22 4.79 -17.26
C ALA A 20 -3.29 3.37 -16.68
N LYS A 21 -3.15 2.33 -17.53
CA LYS A 21 -3.05 0.93 -17.10
C LYS A 21 -1.81 0.68 -16.24
N TYR A 22 -0.66 1.25 -16.59
CA TYR A 22 0.54 1.10 -15.77
C TYR A 22 0.41 1.79 -14.41
N ILE A 23 -0.15 2.99 -14.36
CA ILE A 23 -0.41 3.71 -13.10
C ILE A 23 -1.36 2.89 -12.21
N LEU A 24 -2.43 2.35 -12.79
CA LEU A 24 -3.35 1.48 -12.08
C LEU A 24 -2.64 0.22 -11.54
N LEU A 25 -1.85 -0.44 -12.37
CA LEU A 25 -1.13 -1.67 -11.98
C LEU A 25 -0.12 -1.41 -10.87
N ILE A 26 0.62 -0.29 -10.93
CA ILE A 26 1.54 0.14 -9.87
C ILE A 26 0.76 0.39 -8.57
N GLY A 27 -0.36 1.11 -8.62
CA GLY A 27 -1.20 1.36 -7.45
C GLY A 27 -1.72 0.06 -6.81
N VAL A 28 -2.19 -0.88 -7.64
CA VAL A 28 -2.66 -2.20 -7.16
C VAL A 28 -1.53 -3.02 -6.54
N LEU A 29 -0.34 -3.02 -7.13
CA LEU A 29 0.82 -3.68 -6.53
C LEU A 29 1.16 -3.10 -5.15
N ILE A 30 1.17 -1.78 -5.01
CA ILE A 30 1.38 -1.10 -3.73
C ILE A 30 0.34 -1.55 -2.69
N ILE A 31 -0.94 -1.64 -3.08
CA ILE A 31 -2.00 -2.13 -2.19
C ILE A 31 -1.73 -3.57 -1.75
N ILE A 32 -1.40 -4.47 -2.68
CA ILE A 32 -1.12 -5.88 -2.38
C ILE A 32 0.03 -5.99 -1.38
N PHE A 33 1.17 -5.32 -1.65
CA PHE A 33 2.32 -5.34 -0.75
C PHE A 33 2.00 -4.75 0.62
N SER A 34 1.24 -3.64 0.66
CA SER A 34 0.82 -3.02 1.92
C SER A 34 -0.10 -3.94 2.73
N TYR A 35 -1.00 -4.66 2.06
CA TYR A 35 -1.90 -5.62 2.70
C TYR A 35 -1.16 -6.84 3.27
N VAL A 36 -0.16 -7.35 2.55
CA VAL A 36 0.73 -8.41 3.05
C VAL A 36 1.48 -7.93 4.30
N LYS A 37 2.02 -6.70 4.28
CA LYS A 37 2.68 -6.11 5.46
C LYS A 37 1.71 -5.93 6.64
N LEU A 38 0.48 -5.49 6.39
CA LEU A 38 -0.53 -5.34 7.43
C LEU A 38 -0.95 -6.69 8.03
N SER A 39 -1.04 -7.74 7.20
CA SER A 39 -1.25 -9.11 7.65
C SER A 39 -0.10 -9.60 8.54
N TYR A 40 1.15 -9.27 8.19
CA TYR A 40 2.30 -9.56 9.04
C TYR A 40 2.26 -8.83 10.38
N ILE A 41 1.87 -7.54 10.40
CA ILE A 41 1.69 -6.77 11.64
C ILE A 41 0.66 -7.44 12.54
N THR A 42 -0.52 -7.78 11.99
CA THR A 42 -1.59 -8.41 12.77
C THR A 42 -1.21 -9.80 13.28
N TYR A 43 -0.42 -10.56 12.52
CA TYR A 43 0.12 -11.85 12.95
C TYR A 43 1.13 -11.68 14.08
N MET A 44 2.09 -10.75 13.92
CA MET A 44 3.11 -10.45 14.93
C MET A 44 2.46 -10.00 16.24
N ASP A 45 1.46 -9.11 16.19
CA ASP A 45 0.73 -8.63 17.38
C ASP A 45 0.12 -9.77 18.22
N ARG A 46 -0.29 -10.87 17.57
CA ARG A 46 -0.89 -12.06 18.19
C ARG A 46 0.15 -13.12 18.58
N THR A 47 1.40 -12.98 18.15
CA THR A 47 2.45 -13.94 18.42
C THR A 47 2.83 -13.87 19.90
N MET A 48 2.99 -15.03 20.52
CA MET A 48 3.42 -15.13 21.92
C MET A 48 4.94 -14.97 22.00
N VAL A 49 5.39 -14.10 22.89
CA VAL A 49 6.79 -13.88 23.24
C VAL A 49 7.02 -14.50 24.62
N ASN A 50 8.04 -15.35 24.70
CA ASN A 50 8.48 -15.89 25.97
C ASN A 50 9.30 -14.82 26.70
N ILE A 51 8.78 -14.36 27.82
CA ILE A 51 9.54 -13.55 28.76
C ILE A 51 10.11 -14.54 29.76
N GLY A 52 11.44 -14.56 29.94
CA GLY A 52 12.10 -15.54 30.79
C GLY A 52 11.36 -15.82 32.12
N ASN A 53 11.43 -17.08 32.57
CA ASN A 53 10.62 -17.74 33.61
C ASN A 53 9.43 -18.58 33.11
N GLY A 54 9.25 -18.71 31.79
CA GLY A 54 8.23 -19.59 31.20
C GLY A 54 6.87 -18.91 30.97
N ASP A 55 6.75 -17.64 31.34
CA ASP A 55 5.57 -16.83 31.09
C ASP A 55 5.53 -16.35 29.62
N GLN A 56 4.35 -16.46 29.01
CA GLN A 56 4.12 -16.01 27.65
C GLN A 56 3.18 -14.80 27.65
N ILE A 57 3.59 -13.74 26.96
CA ILE A 57 2.73 -12.59 26.67
C ILE A 57 2.62 -12.38 25.17
N THR A 58 1.55 -11.72 24.74
CA THR A 58 1.44 -11.31 23.33
C THR A 58 2.47 -10.23 23.02
N PHE A 59 3.01 -10.25 21.80
CA PHE A 59 3.94 -9.24 21.31
C PHE A 59 3.36 -7.82 21.43
N LYS A 60 2.05 -7.64 21.19
CA LYS A 60 1.39 -6.36 21.43
C LYS A 60 1.53 -5.89 22.89
N TYR A 61 1.29 -6.77 23.86
CA TYR A 61 1.48 -6.44 25.27
C TYR A 61 2.96 -6.13 25.58
N PHE A 62 3.87 -6.87 24.94
CA PHE A 62 5.30 -6.66 25.08
C PHE A 62 5.71 -5.25 24.61
N VAL A 63 5.29 -4.85 23.42
CA VAL A 63 5.66 -3.55 22.81
C VAL A 63 5.02 -2.37 23.55
N PHE A 64 3.72 -2.45 23.87
CA PHE A 64 2.98 -1.29 24.38
C PHE A 64 3.02 -1.11 25.90
N LYS A 65 3.26 -2.19 26.67
CA LYS A 65 3.17 -2.13 28.13
C LYS A 65 4.42 -2.65 28.83
N PHE A 66 4.87 -3.86 28.50
CA PHE A 66 6.00 -4.48 29.18
C PHE A 66 7.34 -3.76 28.89
N ASN A 67 7.60 -3.40 27.63
CA ASN A 67 8.83 -2.69 27.23
C ASN A 67 8.93 -1.29 27.86
N ALA A 68 7.80 -0.57 27.92
CA ALA A 68 7.72 0.75 28.52
C ALA A 68 7.93 0.73 30.05
N GLU A 69 7.49 -0.34 30.72
CA GLU A 69 7.62 -0.49 32.17
C GLU A 69 9.03 -0.95 32.62
N ILE A 70 9.69 -1.81 31.84
CA ILE A 70 10.94 -2.48 32.28
C ILE A 70 12.20 -1.89 31.69
N PHE A 71 12.19 -1.51 30.42
CA PHE A 71 13.43 -1.17 29.72
C PHE A 71 13.75 0.31 29.74
N GLY A 72 12.81 1.19 29.38
CA GLY A 72 13.08 2.61 29.09
C GLY A 72 14.26 2.77 28.10
N PRO A 73 14.04 3.14 26.82
CA PRO A 73 13.15 4.19 26.34
C PRO A 73 12.04 3.62 25.45
N TYR A 74 11.10 4.48 25.07
CA TYR A 74 9.98 4.23 24.17
C TYR A 74 10.35 3.76 22.75
N ASP A 75 11.61 3.42 22.47
CA ASP A 75 12.15 3.20 21.12
C ASP A 75 11.43 2.09 20.36
N LEU A 76 11.13 0.96 21.02
CA LEU A 76 10.41 -0.14 20.38
C LEU A 76 8.96 0.23 20.07
N TRP A 77 8.31 0.96 20.98
CA TRP A 77 6.95 1.46 20.78
C TRP A 77 6.87 2.50 19.66
N VAL A 78 7.81 3.45 19.64
CA VAL A 78 7.92 4.47 18.59
C VAL A 78 8.21 3.81 17.25
N ALA A 79 9.17 2.87 17.19
CA ALA A 79 9.51 2.15 15.97
C ALA A 79 8.30 1.33 15.45
N TRP A 80 7.57 0.65 16.34
CA TRP A 80 6.39 -0.13 15.95
C TRP A 80 5.24 0.75 15.44
N THR A 81 4.99 1.86 16.13
CA THR A 81 3.96 2.83 15.74
C THR A 81 4.33 3.48 14.40
N PHE A 82 5.58 3.89 14.23
CA PHE A 82 6.08 4.47 12.99
C PHE A 82 6.00 3.47 11.83
N PHE A 83 6.44 2.22 12.04
CA PHE A 83 6.35 1.17 11.02
C PHE A 83 4.90 0.93 10.58
N THR A 84 3.97 0.83 11.54
CA THR A 84 2.54 0.65 11.25
C THR A 84 1.97 1.84 10.48
N ALA A 85 2.28 3.07 10.91
CA ALA A 85 1.83 4.29 10.24
C ALA A 85 2.33 4.39 8.79
N VAL A 86 3.60 4.03 8.54
CA VAL A 86 4.19 3.99 7.20
C VAL A 86 3.47 2.98 6.30
N VAL A 87 3.17 1.77 6.80
CA VAL A 87 2.41 0.76 6.04
C VAL A 87 1.01 1.26 5.71
N SER A 88 0.32 1.92 6.65
CA SER A 88 -0.99 2.54 6.40
C SER A 88 -0.91 3.68 5.37
N LEU A 89 0.16 4.49 5.39
CA LEU A 89 0.38 5.54 4.40
C LEU A 89 0.55 4.96 2.99
N TYR A 90 1.33 3.89 2.84
CA TYR A 90 1.47 3.22 1.54
C TYR A 90 0.15 2.65 1.03
N LEU A 91 -0.71 2.15 1.91
CA LEU A 91 -2.04 1.68 1.53
C LEU A 91 -2.90 2.83 0.99
N LEU A 92 -2.86 4.01 1.63
CA LEU A 92 -3.55 5.21 1.14
C LEU A 92 -3.00 5.68 -0.21
N ILE A 93 -1.67 5.72 -0.37
CA ILE A 93 -1.03 6.07 -1.64
C ILE A 93 -1.47 5.08 -2.73
N GLY A 94 -1.42 3.78 -2.46
CA GLY A 94 -1.86 2.74 -3.39
C GLY A 94 -3.33 2.90 -3.80
N LEU A 95 -4.22 3.24 -2.86
CA LEU A 95 -5.63 3.53 -3.14
C LEU A 95 -5.81 4.76 -4.03
N ILE A 96 -5.11 5.86 -3.73
CA ILE A 96 -5.20 7.09 -4.52
C ILE A 96 -4.66 6.85 -5.94
N THR A 97 -3.50 6.20 -6.06
CA THR A 97 -2.88 5.94 -7.37
C THR A 97 -3.69 4.95 -8.20
N SER A 98 -4.21 3.86 -7.61
CA SER A 98 -5.04 2.89 -8.34
C SER A 98 -6.42 3.47 -8.69
N GLY A 99 -7.05 4.20 -7.77
CA GLY A 99 -8.32 4.88 -8.00
C GLY A 99 -8.22 5.96 -9.07
N GLY A 100 -7.16 6.78 -9.03
CA GLY A 100 -6.87 7.77 -10.06
C GLY A 100 -6.58 7.14 -11.43
N GLY A 101 -5.78 6.08 -11.47
CA GLY A 101 -5.51 5.34 -12.71
C GLY A 101 -6.78 4.71 -13.29
N LEU A 102 -7.69 4.20 -12.45
CA LEU A 102 -8.96 3.64 -12.89
C LEU A 102 -9.91 4.73 -13.41
N ALA A 103 -10.04 5.84 -12.69
CA ALA A 103 -10.86 6.97 -13.12
C ALA A 103 -10.41 7.50 -14.49
N TRP A 104 -9.10 7.70 -14.65
CA TRP A 104 -8.52 8.15 -15.91
C TRP A 104 -8.73 7.14 -17.05
N LEU A 105 -8.56 5.84 -16.78
CA LEU A 105 -8.83 4.79 -17.77
C LEU A 105 -10.30 4.80 -18.21
N LEU A 106 -11.23 4.99 -17.28
CA LEU A 106 -12.67 5.05 -17.56
C LEU A 106 -13.03 6.29 -18.39
N GLU A 107 -12.41 7.44 -18.13
CA GLU A 107 -12.59 8.66 -18.93
C GLU A 107 -12.11 8.46 -20.37
N LEU A 108 -10.88 7.95 -20.56
CA LEU A 108 -10.35 7.65 -21.90
C LEU A 108 -11.21 6.64 -22.66
N THR A 109 -11.77 5.65 -21.96
CA THR A 109 -12.63 4.64 -22.58
C THR A 109 -13.99 5.20 -23.02
N LYS A 110 -14.50 6.24 -22.33
CA LYS A 110 -15.71 6.95 -22.74
C LYS A 110 -15.45 7.78 -24.00
N GLU A 111 -14.36 8.56 -24.01
CA GLU A 111 -13.97 9.39 -25.16
C GLU A 111 -13.72 8.58 -26.44
N THR A 112 -13.33 7.31 -26.32
CA THR A 112 -13.10 6.43 -27.48
C THR A 112 -14.39 5.81 -28.04
N LYS A 113 -15.51 5.87 -27.31
CA LYS A 113 -16.80 5.28 -27.72
C LYS A 113 -17.74 6.28 -28.39
N ASP A 114 -17.50 7.58 -28.24
CA ASP A 114 -18.21 8.66 -28.94
C ASP A 114 -17.49 9.01 -30.27
#